data_AF-A0A127FAG6-F1
#
_entry.id   AF-A0A127FAG6-F1
#
_cell.length_a   1.000
_cell.length_b   1.000
_cell.length_c   1.000
_cell.angle_alpha   90.00
_cell.angle_beta   90.00
_cell.angle_gamma   90.00
#
_symmetry.space_group_name_H-M   'P 1'
#
loop_
_entity.id
_entity.type
_entity.pdbx_description
1 polymer ?
#
loop_
_entity_poly.entity_id
_entity_poly.type
_entity_poly.pdbx_seq_one_letter_code
_entity_poly.pdbx_strand_id
1 'polypeptide(L)'
;MSSIADPVLAATCKLVHQALHGQWQEVPRTLQERRVLLQDATAQALPQDRAWLDALKQAMAESDAAVAQMSPGVKTSCTKD
;
A
#
# COMPACT_ATOMS: atom_id res chain seq x y z
N MET A 1 6.54 -18.24 9.71
CA MET A 1 6.16 -17.01 8.98
C MET A 1 7.31 -16.68 8.05
N SER A 2 7.04 -16.48 6.76
CA SER A 2 8.08 -16.24 5.75
C SER A 2 8.63 -14.82 5.94
N SER A 3 9.90 -14.68 6.33
CA SER A 3 10.48 -13.37 6.68
C SER A 3 10.61 -12.41 5.50
N ILE A 4 10.35 -12.89 4.27
CA ILE A 4 10.34 -12.10 3.05
C ILE A 4 9.20 -11.06 3.02
N ALA A 5 8.16 -11.28 3.84
CA ALA A 5 7.00 -10.40 3.95
C ALA A 5 7.22 -9.23 4.91
N ASP A 6 8.16 -9.36 5.85
CA ASP A 6 8.34 -8.44 6.97
C ASP A 6 8.56 -6.99 6.51
N PRO A 7 9.37 -6.72 5.45
CA PRO A 7 9.53 -5.36 4.94
C PRO A 7 8.22 -4.78 4.37
N VAL A 8 7.42 -5.60 3.67
CA VAL A 8 6.13 -5.17 3.09
C VAL A 8 5.12 -4.85 4.19
N LEU A 9 5.12 -5.64 5.26
CA LEU A 9 4.27 -5.40 6.42
C LEU A 9 4.68 -4.12 7.16
N ALA A 10 5.98 -3.90 7.36
CA ALA A 10 6.49 -2.66 7.97
C ALA A 10 6.09 -1.41 7.17
N ALA A 11 6.20 -1.46 5.83
CA ALA A 11 5.76 -0.37 4.96
C ALA A 11 4.24 -0.15 5.03
N THR A 12 3.45 -1.21 5.17
CA THR A 12 1.99 -1.12 5.38
C THR A 12 1.65 -0.45 6.70
N CYS A 13 2.30 -0.84 7.80
CA CYS A 13 2.12 -0.20 9.11
C CYS A 13 2.50 1.29 9.07
N LYS A 14 3.61 1.64 8.40
CA LYS A 14 4.05 3.02 8.19
C LYS A 14 3.00 3.83 7.42
N LEU A 15 2.42 3.27 6.36
CA LEU A 15 1.38 3.93 5.57
C LEU A 15 0.12 4.21 6.39
N VAL A 16 -0.35 3.23 7.16
CA VAL A 16 -1.51 3.40 8.06
C VAL A 16 -1.21 4.49 9.09
N HIS A 17 -0.02 4.49 9.68
CA HIS A 17 0.39 5.50 10.64
C HIS A 17 0.44 6.91 10.02
N GLN A 18 0.96 7.03 8.80
CA GLN A 18 0.99 8.30 8.07
C GLN A 18 -0.42 8.83 7.77
N ALA A 19 -1.32 7.97 7.28
CA ALA A 19 -2.70 8.34 7.02
C ALA A 19 -3.44 8.75 8.31
N LEU A 20 -3.26 8.00 9.40
CA LEU A 20 -3.86 8.29 10.70
C LEU A 20 -3.42 9.64 11.27
N HIS A 21 -2.17 10.02 11.07
CA HIS A 21 -1.59 11.28 11.55
C HIS A 21 -1.67 12.42 10.52
N GLY A 22 -2.38 12.23 9.41
CA GLY A 22 -2.55 13.26 8.37
C GLY A 22 -1.28 13.60 7.58
N GLN A 23 -0.27 12.74 7.59
CA GLN A 23 1.00 12.91 6.86
C GLN A 23 0.85 12.56 5.37
N TRP A 24 -0.19 13.08 4.72
CA TRP A 24 -0.59 12.72 3.36
C TRP A 24 0.49 13.00 2.30
N GLN A 25 1.38 13.95 2.56
CA GLN A 25 2.53 14.27 1.70
C GLN A 25 3.56 13.13 1.62
N GLU A 26 3.67 12.30 2.66
CA GLU A 26 4.62 11.18 2.70
C GLU A 26 4.02 9.88 2.15
N VAL A 27 2.68 9.80 2.08
CA VAL A 27 1.95 8.59 1.66
C VAL A 27 2.31 8.13 0.24
N PRO A 28 2.43 9.00 -0.79
CA PRO A 28 2.86 8.58 -2.13
C PRO A 28 4.23 7.91 -2.16
N ARG A 29 5.17 8.37 -1.32
CA ARG A 29 6.50 7.77 -1.23
C ARG A 29 6.43 6.38 -0.61
N THR A 30 5.73 6.24 0.52
CA THR A 30 5.59 4.94 1.20
C THR A 30 4.80 3.94 0.35
N LEU A 31 3.82 4.38 -0.45
CA LEU A 31 3.14 3.53 -1.43
C LEU A 31 4.11 2.93 -2.45
N GLN A 32 5.00 3.76 -3.00
CA GLN A 32 6.01 3.31 -3.95
C GLN A 32 7.03 2.37 -3.29
N GLU A 33 7.51 2.69 -2.08
CA GLU A 33 8.39 1.80 -1.28
C GLU A 33 7.74 0.42 -1.09
N ARG A 34 6.48 0.39 -0.65
CA ARG A 34 5.71 -0.85 -0.43
C ARG A 34 5.59 -1.69 -1.70
N ARG A 35 5.40 -1.06 -2.87
CA ARG A 35 5.29 -1.74 -4.16
C ARG A 35 6.61 -2.41 -4.58
N VAL A 36 7.73 -1.73 -4.38
CA VAL A 36 9.07 -2.27 -4.66
C VAL A 36 9.35 -3.48 -3.77
N LEU A 37 9.10 -3.35 -2.46
CA LEU A 37 9.30 -4.44 -1.51
C LEU A 37 8.46 -5.67 -1.84
N LEU A 38 7.23 -5.47 -2.33
CA LEU A 38 6.37 -6.59 -2.76
C LEU A 38 6.87 -7.26 -4.05
N GLN A 39 7.43 -6.49 -4.99
CA GLN A 39 8.08 -7.06 -6.17
C GLN A 39 9.30 -7.89 -5.76
N ASP A 40 10.14 -7.38 -4.85
CA ASP A 40 11.32 -8.08 -4.37
C ASP A 40 10.96 -9.36 -3.60
N ALA A 41 9.91 -9.30 -2.77
CA ALA A 41 9.37 -10.47 -2.06
C ALA A 41 8.80 -11.50 -3.04
N THR A 42 8.13 -11.05 -4.11
CA THR A 42 7.62 -11.93 -5.17
C THR A 42 8.75 -12.61 -5.95
N ALA A 43 9.83 -11.89 -6.23
CA ALA A 43 10.98 -12.43 -6.96
C ALA A 43 11.72 -13.51 -6.15
N GLN A 44 11.72 -13.39 -4.82
CA GLN A 44 12.36 -14.33 -3.90
C GLN A 44 11.39 -15.40 -3.36
N ALA A 45 10.13 -15.39 -3.80
CA ALA A 45 9.09 -16.23 -3.26
C ALA A 45 9.30 -17.71 -3.58
N LEU A 46 9.16 -18.55 -2.57
CA LEU A 46 9.04 -19.99 -2.77
C LEU A 46 7.61 -20.34 -3.28
N PRO A 47 7.39 -21.51 -3.88
CA PRO A 47 6.07 -21.88 -4.40
C PRO A 47 4.95 -21.80 -3.35
N GLN A 48 5.24 -22.17 -2.10
CA GLN A 48 4.30 -22.07 -0.98
C GLN A 48 3.92 -20.62 -0.62
N ASP A 49 4.75 -19.65 -1.01
CA ASP A 49 4.54 -18.24 -0.69
C ASP A 49 3.63 -17.51 -1.71
N ARG A 50 3.43 -18.10 -2.90
CA ARG A 50 2.77 -17.41 -4.01
C ARG A 50 1.32 -17.04 -3.72
N ALA A 51 0.54 -17.97 -3.16
CA ALA A 51 -0.88 -17.74 -2.90
C ALA A 51 -1.10 -16.57 -1.92
N TRP A 52 -0.28 -16.48 -0.87
CA TRP A 52 -0.40 -15.37 0.09
C TRP A 52 0.13 -14.05 -0.50
N LEU A 53 1.19 -14.09 -1.31
CA LEU A 53 1.72 -12.90 -1.99
C LEU A 53 0.73 -12.32 -3.00
N ASP A 54 0.02 -13.17 -3.73
CA ASP A 54 -1.01 -12.71 -4.68
C ASP A 54 -2.21 -12.11 -3.96
N ALA A 55 -2.63 -12.68 -2.82
CA ALA A 55 -3.64 -12.06 -1.96
C ALA A 55 -3.16 -10.71 -1.41
N LEU A 56 -1.88 -10.59 -1.03
CA LEU A 56 -1.31 -9.34 -0.54
C LEU A 56 -1.23 -8.28 -1.65
N LYS A 57 -0.88 -8.65 -2.88
CA LYS A 57 -0.93 -7.74 -4.06
C LYS A 57 -2.32 -7.18 -4.25
N GLN A 58 -3.35 -8.03 -4.19
CA GLN A 58 -4.73 -7.62 -4.38
C GLN A 58 -5.16 -6.64 -3.28
N ALA A 59 -4.94 -6.99 -2.00
CA ALA A 59 -5.28 -6.13 -0.87
C ALA A 59 -4.55 -4.77 -0.93
N MET A 60 -3.30 -4.75 -1.40
CA MET A 60 -2.56 -3.51 -1.59
C MET A 60 -3.11 -2.66 -2.73
N ALA A 61 -3.51 -3.26 -3.86
CA ALA A 61 -4.13 -2.52 -4.96
C ALA A 61 -5.44 -1.83 -4.53
N GLU A 62 -6.25 -2.51 -3.71
CA GLU A 62 -7.48 -1.94 -3.14
C GLU A 62 -7.17 -0.79 -2.17
N SER A 63 -6.15 -0.96 -1.32
CA SER A 63 -5.67 0.09 -0.40
C SER A 63 -5.12 1.32 -1.15
N ASP A 64 -4.33 1.11 -2.21
CA ASP A 64 -3.81 2.18 -3.07
C ASP A 64 -4.96 2.99 -3.69
N ALA A 65 -6.00 2.32 -4.20
CA ALA A 65 -7.17 2.96 -4.79
C ALA A 65 -8.00 3.74 -3.76
N ALA A 66 -8.13 3.25 -2.53
CA ALA A 66 -8.79 3.98 -1.45
C ALA A 66 -8.01 5.24 -1.04
N VAL A 67 -6.69 5.15 -0.90
CA VAL A 67 -5.82 6.28 -0.58
C VAL A 67 -5.84 7.35 -1.68
N ALA A 68 -5.89 6.95 -2.95
CA ALA A 68 -6.00 7.87 -4.08
C ALA A 68 -7.30 8.69 -4.03
N GLN A 69 -8.40 8.11 -3.55
CA GLN A 69 -9.68 8.80 -3.35
C GLN A 69 -9.67 9.78 -2.16
N MET A 70 -8.82 9.54 -1.17
CA MET A 70 -8.73 10.35 0.06
C MET A 70 -7.71 11.49 -0.04
N SER A 71 -6.75 11.43 -0.98
CA SER A 71 -5.80 12.53 -1.19
C SER A 71 -6.50 13.73 -1.83
N PRO A 72 -6.43 14.93 -1.22
CA PRO A 72 -7.07 16.13 -1.73
C PRO A 72 -6.32 16.64 -2.97
N GLY A 73 -6.66 16.06 -4.12
CA GLY A 73 -6.15 16.44 -5.44
C GLY A 73 -7.18 16.28 -6.56
N VAL A 74 -8.25 15.52 -6.35
CA VAL A 74 -9.41 15.48 -7.25
C VAL A 74 -10.52 16.33 -6.65
N LYS A 75 -10.70 17.53 -7.20
CA LYS A 75 -11.86 18.38 -6.92
C LYS A 75 -13.11 17.65 -7.37
N THR A 76 -13.88 17.05 -6.45
CA THR A 76 -15.32 17.03 -6.64
C THR A 76 -15.79 18.45 -6.36
N SER A 77 -15.93 19.22 -7.44
CA SER A 77 -16.56 20.54 -7.40
C SER A 77 -17.92 20.41 -6.73
N CYS A 78 -18.11 21.24 -5.73
CA CYS A 78 -19.37 21.53 -5.07
C CYS A 78 -20.49 21.77 -6.10
N THR A 79 -21.65 21.12 -5.92
CA THR A 79 -22.92 21.70 -6.37
C THR A 79 -23.82 21.70 -5.14
N LYS A 80 -24.11 22.90 -4.66
CA LYS A 80 -25.05 23.18 -3.57
C LYS A 80 -26.36 23.53 -4.27
N ASP A 81 -27.36 22.68 -4.17
CA ASP A 81 -28.76 23.04 -4.45
C ASP A 81 -29.31 23.92 -3.33
#